data_AF-A0A1E8VVG3-F1
#
_entry.id   AF-A0A1E8VVG3-F1
#
_cell.length_a   1.000
_cell.length_b   1.000
_cell.length_c   1.000
_cell.angle_alpha   90.00
_cell.angle_beta   90.00
_cell.angle_gamma   90.00
#
_symmetry.space_group_name_H-M   'P 1'
#
loop_
_entity.id
_entity.type
_entity.pdbx_description
1 polymer ?
#
loop_
_entity_poly.entity_id
_entity_poly.type
_entity_poly.pdbx_seq_one_letter_code
_entity_poly.pdbx_strand_id
1 'polypeptide(L)'
;MARNMGRQGRRPSDGNAPYVPSTRVGRDDPRRTSIGSQSRGGRGSRAIGPQRRNSKYRSDQNYRTITGRDTGYSLRGRSQQINFDGRRRDLLARYGISNRMLVLAAAALVLVLILILGVSSCVRGCTAKQAATGNDDQASTNQWDARVAVGASQELTGKFSPALDRGEKLAAIAKSADQYPDPRIPELAVNEPEAVDFVSAYATAEHKPTDYGQPNDKGSFPLLYDWDVRWGYVDYAGSVMGVTGSGPTSLAMAYMGLTGKTDKTPAAFAADAQDKGYGTTDDASTTGDLFTYEATQLGLGCKAYTSPSAETLEDILSVKGAVAIVGLKAGFDGPYAHWALVVRKNDDGSVTLHDPTSAAASGHSWSVGTVAANATSFYALSGDSTSGSSDAAKD
;
A
#
# COMPACT_ATOMS: atom_id res chain seq x y z
N MET A 1 -23.15 79.35 27.26
CA MET A 1 -21.78 79.72 26.82
C MET A 1 -21.44 78.85 25.61
N ALA A 2 -21.67 79.40 24.40
CA ALA A 2 -20.67 79.67 23.34
C ALA A 2 -20.22 78.38 22.59
N ARG A 3 -20.79 78.03 21.42
CA ARG A 3 -20.62 78.54 20.02
C ARG A 3 -19.29 78.14 19.33
N ASN A 4 -19.39 77.31 18.28
CA ASN A 4 -18.89 77.46 16.88
C ASN A 4 -18.75 76.06 16.25
N MET A 5 -19.34 75.64 15.11
CA MET A 5 -19.53 76.17 13.74
C MET A 5 -18.27 76.26 12.84
N GLY A 6 -18.38 75.63 11.66
CA GLY A 6 -17.53 75.72 10.45
C GLY A 6 -17.04 74.33 10.01
N ARG A 7 -17.54 73.60 9.00
CA ARG A 7 -18.02 73.81 7.61
C ARG A 7 -16.95 74.23 6.58
N GLN A 8 -16.74 73.31 5.62
CA GLN A 8 -16.51 73.46 4.17
C GLN A 8 -15.13 73.78 3.55
N GLY A 9 -14.82 73.05 2.47
CA GLY A 9 -13.99 73.49 1.32
C GLY A 9 -12.96 72.44 0.85
N ARG A 10 -13.29 71.53 -0.07
CA ARG A 10 -13.06 71.57 -1.54
C ARG A 10 -11.58 71.42 -2.00
N ARG A 11 -11.29 70.27 -2.66
CA ARG A 11 -10.38 70.11 -3.83
C ARG A 11 -10.94 70.87 -5.06
N PRO A 12 -10.34 70.96 -6.29
CA PRO A 12 -9.15 70.29 -6.90
C PRO A 12 -8.28 71.24 -7.80
N SER A 13 -7.35 70.67 -8.62
CA SER A 13 -6.71 71.21 -9.87
C SER A 13 -5.19 70.93 -9.86
N ASP A 14 -4.61 70.04 -10.68
CA ASP A 14 -4.31 70.03 -12.13
C ASP A 14 -2.92 70.61 -12.51
N GLY A 15 -2.24 69.92 -13.46
CA GLY A 15 -1.02 70.35 -14.16
C GLY A 15 0.00 69.21 -14.39
N ASN A 16 -0.10 68.31 -15.39
CA ASN A 16 0.15 68.42 -16.85
C ASN A 16 1.67 68.46 -17.21
N ALA A 17 2.28 67.35 -17.67
CA ALA A 17 2.68 67.01 -19.07
C ALA A 17 4.23 66.95 -19.23
N PRO A 18 4.88 66.34 -20.27
CA PRO A 18 4.32 65.93 -21.57
C PRO A 18 4.78 64.57 -22.20
N TYR A 19 4.03 64.21 -23.24
CA TYR A 19 4.27 63.27 -24.37
C TYR A 19 5.35 63.84 -25.35
N VAL A 20 6.17 63.09 -26.13
CA VAL A 20 6.08 62.51 -27.53
C VAL A 20 7.56 62.16 -27.95
N PRO A 21 7.98 61.60 -29.13
CA PRO A 21 7.38 60.75 -30.18
C PRO A 21 8.19 59.48 -30.59
N SER A 22 7.57 58.72 -31.49
CA SER A 22 8.09 57.60 -32.32
C SER A 22 9.22 57.94 -33.31
N THR A 23 9.96 56.92 -33.75
CA THR A 23 10.35 56.77 -35.17
C THR A 23 10.19 55.32 -35.65
N ARG A 24 9.99 55.22 -36.96
CA ARG A 24 9.48 54.11 -37.78
C ARG A 24 10.59 53.67 -38.76
N VAL A 25 10.29 52.62 -39.53
CA VAL A 25 10.87 52.19 -40.83
C VAL A 25 11.88 51.04 -40.69
N GLY A 26 11.77 49.90 -41.39
CA GLY A 26 10.84 49.45 -42.44
C GLY A 26 11.26 48.07 -43.00
N ARG A 27 10.33 47.42 -43.72
CA ARG A 27 10.49 46.60 -44.96
C ARG A 27 11.61 45.54 -45.02
N ASP A 28 11.37 44.26 -45.34
CA ASP A 28 10.78 43.75 -46.59
C ASP A 28 10.24 42.30 -46.46
N ASP A 29 9.14 42.03 -47.16
CA ASP A 29 8.62 40.74 -47.65
C ASP A 29 9.42 40.34 -48.94
N PRO A 30 9.29 39.20 -49.68
CA PRO A 30 8.21 38.21 -49.64
C PRO A 30 8.54 36.74 -50.06
N ARG A 31 7.46 35.92 -50.13
CA ARG A 31 7.20 34.76 -51.03
C ARG A 31 7.71 33.36 -50.62
N ARG A 32 6.75 32.44 -50.41
CA ARG A 32 6.51 31.32 -51.34
C ARG A 32 5.07 30.75 -51.23
N THR A 33 4.26 31.11 -52.22
CA THR A 33 3.24 30.31 -52.96
C THR A 33 2.70 29.04 -52.30
N SER A 34 1.41 28.97 -51.94
CA SER A 34 0.19 28.86 -52.78
C SER A 34 -0.12 27.45 -53.28
N ILE A 35 -1.40 27.09 -53.12
CA ILE A 35 -2.32 26.31 -53.98
C ILE A 35 -3.18 25.49 -53.01
N GLY A 36 -4.44 25.86 -52.74
CA GLY A 36 -5.57 25.80 -53.70
C GLY A 36 -6.14 24.38 -53.62
N SER A 37 -7.39 24.11 -53.31
CA SER A 37 -8.67 24.68 -53.77
C SER A 37 -9.78 24.11 -52.85
N GLN A 38 -10.80 24.89 -52.45
CA GLN A 38 -12.17 24.86 -53.01
C GLN A 38 -12.68 23.43 -53.34
N SER A 39 -13.86 22.95 -52.93
CA SER A 39 -15.15 23.64 -52.91
C SER A 39 -16.25 22.80 -52.23
N ARG A 40 -17.16 23.52 -51.54
CA ARG A 40 -18.64 23.36 -51.52
C ARG A 40 -19.28 21.97 -51.73
N GLY A 41 -20.05 21.60 -50.70
CA GLY A 41 -21.52 21.58 -50.82
C GLY A 41 -22.22 20.21 -50.80
N GLY A 42 -23.37 20.14 -50.11
CA GLY A 42 -24.43 19.19 -50.44
C GLY A 42 -25.02 18.39 -49.28
N ARG A 43 -26.28 18.69 -48.95
CA ARG A 43 -27.18 17.98 -48.03
C ARG A 43 -27.48 16.54 -48.47
N GLY A 44 -27.82 15.66 -47.52
CA GLY A 44 -28.56 14.42 -47.80
C GLY A 44 -28.87 13.60 -46.54
N SER A 45 -30.15 13.24 -46.36
CA SER A 45 -30.74 12.59 -45.19
C SER A 45 -30.85 11.05 -45.31
N ARG A 46 -30.96 10.37 -44.14
CA ARG A 46 -31.58 9.03 -43.88
C ARG A 46 -30.86 7.81 -44.50
N ALA A 47 -30.93 6.55 -44.02
CA ALA A 47 -31.73 5.87 -43.01
C ALA A 47 -30.93 4.68 -42.42
N ILE A 48 -31.35 4.21 -41.23
CA ILE A 48 -30.86 3.02 -40.52
C ILE A 48 -31.67 1.79 -40.96
N GLY A 49 -31.00 0.66 -41.20
CA GLY A 49 -31.60 -0.67 -41.32
C GLY A 49 -30.63 -1.74 -40.75
N PRO A 50 -31.09 -2.74 -39.97
CA PRO A 50 -30.20 -3.70 -39.32
C PRO A 50 -30.15 -5.06 -40.04
N GLN A 51 -28.97 -5.70 -40.03
CA GLN A 51 -28.84 -7.12 -40.37
C GLN A 51 -28.00 -7.88 -39.34
N ARG A 52 -28.59 -9.01 -38.92
CA ARG A 52 -28.09 -10.04 -38.02
C ARG A 52 -26.89 -10.79 -38.59
N ARG A 53 -26.00 -11.32 -37.73
CA ARG A 53 -25.72 -12.78 -37.65
C ARG A 53 -24.78 -13.18 -36.50
N ASN A 54 -25.32 -14.08 -35.66
CA ASN A 54 -24.75 -15.18 -34.89
C ASN A 54 -23.22 -15.32 -34.75
N SER A 55 -22.78 -15.45 -33.49
CA SER A 55 -21.68 -16.35 -33.09
C SER A 55 -22.11 -17.17 -31.86
N LYS A 56 -21.88 -18.48 -31.92
CA LYS A 56 -22.12 -19.46 -30.85
C LYS A 56 -20.87 -19.56 -29.98
N TYR A 57 -21.01 -19.36 -28.67
CA TYR A 57 -20.14 -19.91 -27.64
C TYR A 57 -21.01 -20.23 -26.42
N ARG A 58 -21.00 -21.48 -25.96
CA ARG A 58 -21.56 -21.89 -24.66
C ARG A 58 -20.70 -22.99 -24.09
N SER A 59 -20.11 -22.69 -22.94
CA SER A 59 -19.53 -23.63 -22.00
C SER A 59 -20.51 -23.78 -20.83
N ASP A 60 -20.97 -24.98 -20.55
CA ASP A 60 -21.71 -25.29 -19.33
C ASP A 60 -20.95 -26.37 -18.55
N GLN A 61 -20.55 -26.01 -17.33
CA GLN A 61 -20.33 -26.96 -16.25
C GLN A 61 -21.70 -27.43 -15.74
N ASN A 62 -21.83 -28.71 -15.39
CA ASN A 62 -22.94 -29.18 -14.57
C ASN A 62 -22.47 -30.23 -13.55
N TYR A 63 -22.80 -29.96 -12.29
CA TYR A 63 -22.69 -30.83 -11.12
C TYR A 63 -23.91 -31.77 -11.00
N ARG A 64 -23.78 -32.80 -10.14
CA ARG A 64 -24.79 -33.75 -9.59
C ARG A 64 -25.09 -34.96 -10.50
N THR A 65 -25.23 -36.22 -10.05
CA THR A 65 -25.54 -36.82 -8.73
C THR A 65 -25.27 -38.34 -8.74
N ILE A 66 -24.83 -38.87 -7.58
CA ILE A 66 -25.28 -40.09 -6.85
C ILE A 66 -25.74 -41.38 -7.59
N THR A 67 -25.11 -42.50 -7.20
CA THR A 67 -25.47 -43.94 -7.28
C THR A 67 -25.44 -44.69 -8.62
N GLY A 68 -24.71 -45.82 -8.64
CA GLY A 68 -24.84 -46.86 -9.65
C GLY A 68 -23.61 -47.75 -9.78
N ARG A 69 -23.73 -49.03 -9.39
CA ARG A 69 -22.74 -50.11 -9.61
C ARG A 69 -22.67 -50.49 -11.10
N ASP A 70 -21.65 -51.28 -11.39
CA ASP A 70 -21.48 -52.20 -12.53
C ASP A 70 -20.80 -51.66 -13.80
N THR A 71 -19.52 -51.99 -13.93
CA THR A 71 -18.92 -52.36 -15.21
C THR A 71 -18.14 -53.67 -15.06
N GLY A 72 -18.80 -54.77 -15.43
CA GLY A 72 -18.09 -55.87 -16.06
C GLY A 72 -17.71 -55.44 -17.48
N TYR A 73 -16.52 -55.81 -17.94
CA TYR A 73 -16.34 -56.45 -19.24
C TYR A 73 -14.94 -57.09 -19.32
N SER A 74 -14.97 -58.25 -19.97
CA SER A 74 -13.95 -59.27 -20.21
C SER A 74 -12.68 -58.81 -20.93
N LEU A 75 -11.55 -59.46 -20.63
CA LEU A 75 -10.59 -59.83 -21.67
C LEU A 75 -10.10 -61.28 -21.51
N ARG A 76 -10.19 -61.97 -22.63
CA ARG A 76 -10.02 -63.40 -22.86
C ARG A 76 -8.56 -63.66 -23.22
N GLY A 77 -7.90 -64.53 -22.45
CA GLY A 77 -6.91 -65.52 -22.87
C GLY A 77 -5.59 -65.06 -23.52
N ARG A 78 -4.47 -65.37 -22.85
CA ARG A 78 -3.57 -66.47 -23.29
C ARG A 78 -2.52 -66.77 -22.22
N SER A 79 -2.44 -68.04 -21.85
CA SER A 79 -1.43 -68.68 -21.03
C SER A 79 -0.03 -68.57 -21.62
N GLN A 80 1.00 -68.34 -20.80
CA GLN A 80 2.24 -69.14 -20.84
C GLN A 80 3.11 -68.89 -19.60
N GLN A 81 3.61 -70.00 -19.05
CA GLN A 81 4.34 -70.13 -17.80
C GLN A 81 5.76 -69.55 -17.90
N ILE A 82 6.21 -68.87 -16.85
CA ILE A 82 7.59 -68.38 -16.72
C ILE A 82 8.40 -69.47 -16.00
N ASN A 83 9.34 -70.08 -16.73
CA ASN A 83 10.39 -70.92 -16.15
C ASN A 83 11.48 -70.02 -15.54
N PHE A 84 11.78 -70.23 -14.27
CA PHE A 84 13.02 -69.80 -13.63
C PHE A 84 14.09 -70.85 -13.91
N ASP A 85 15.06 -70.54 -14.76
CA ASP A 85 16.41 -71.05 -14.53
C ASP A 85 17.48 -70.31 -15.32
N GLY A 86 18.55 -69.99 -14.59
CA GLY A 86 19.91 -69.77 -15.08
C GLY A 86 20.11 -68.82 -16.27
N ARG A 87 20.69 -67.64 -16.00
CA ARG A 87 22.06 -67.31 -16.45
C ARG A 87 22.43 -65.87 -16.09
N ARG A 88 23.54 -65.76 -15.36
CA ARG A 88 24.33 -64.54 -15.19
C ARG A 88 24.66 -63.98 -16.58
N ARG A 89 24.29 -62.72 -16.82
CA ARG A 89 24.63 -61.97 -18.03
C ARG A 89 25.89 -61.16 -17.76
N ASP A 90 27.02 -61.67 -18.24
CA ASP A 90 28.24 -60.87 -18.48
C ASP A 90 27.97 -59.91 -19.65
N LEU A 91 27.95 -58.61 -19.36
CA LEU A 91 27.70 -57.52 -20.32
C LEU A 91 28.99 -56.90 -20.87
N LEU A 92 30.16 -57.54 -20.71
CA LEU A 92 31.47 -56.95 -21.05
C LEU A 92 32.32 -57.76 -22.03
N ALA A 93 31.72 -58.64 -22.83
CA ALA A 93 32.42 -59.42 -23.86
C ALA A 93 32.42 -58.75 -25.26
N ARG A 94 32.56 -57.42 -25.35
CA ARG A 94 32.71 -56.71 -26.64
C ARG A 94 33.94 -55.81 -26.79
N TYR A 95 34.76 -55.66 -25.74
CA TYR A 95 35.95 -54.79 -25.77
C TYR A 95 37.29 -55.47 -25.46
N GLY A 96 37.35 -56.80 -25.40
CA GLY A 96 38.63 -57.53 -25.21
C GLY A 96 39.32 -57.27 -23.87
N ILE A 97 38.58 -56.80 -22.86
CA ILE A 97 39.11 -56.54 -21.53
C ILE A 97 38.96 -57.82 -20.71
N SER A 98 40.09 -58.41 -20.31
CA SER A 98 40.10 -59.61 -19.46
C SER A 98 39.67 -59.27 -18.03
N ASN A 99 39.06 -60.23 -17.31
CA ASN A 99 38.70 -60.05 -15.89
C ASN A 99 39.91 -59.65 -15.01
N ARG A 100 41.12 -60.02 -15.43
CA ARG A 100 42.38 -59.60 -14.78
C ARG A 100 42.65 -58.10 -14.96
N MET A 101 42.34 -57.52 -16.12
CA MET A 101 42.47 -56.07 -16.36
C MET A 101 41.44 -55.26 -15.58
N LEU A 102 40.22 -55.76 -15.40
CA LEU A 102 39.20 -55.11 -14.56
C LEU A 102 39.56 -55.13 -13.08
N VAL A 103 40.10 -56.25 -12.58
CA VAL A 103 40.59 -56.36 -11.20
C VAL A 103 41.78 -55.43 -10.96
N LEU A 104 42.71 -55.33 -11.92
CA LEU A 104 43.85 -54.41 -11.83
C LEU A 104 43.42 -52.94 -11.89
N ALA A 105 42.45 -52.59 -12.73
CA ALA A 105 41.90 -51.23 -12.80
C ALA A 105 41.16 -50.85 -11.51
N ALA A 106 40.36 -51.76 -10.94
CA ALA A 106 39.69 -51.55 -9.66
C ALA A 106 40.70 -51.42 -8.50
N ALA A 107 41.74 -52.25 -8.48
CA ALA A 107 42.81 -52.15 -7.48
C ALA A 107 43.60 -50.84 -7.59
N ALA A 108 43.87 -50.36 -8.81
CA ALA A 108 44.51 -49.06 -9.03
C ALA A 108 43.62 -47.90 -8.57
N LEU A 109 42.31 -47.97 -8.78
CA LEU A 109 41.36 -46.94 -8.35
C LEU A 109 41.22 -46.90 -6.82
N VAL A 110 41.25 -48.05 -6.16
CA VAL A 110 41.31 -48.16 -4.68
C VAL A 110 42.65 -47.63 -4.15
N LEU A 111 43.77 -47.91 -4.81
CA LEU A 111 45.08 -47.35 -4.44
C LEU A 111 45.12 -45.84 -4.57
N VAL A 112 44.53 -45.27 -5.63
CA VAL A 112 44.40 -43.82 -5.82
C VAL A 112 43.51 -43.20 -4.74
N LEU A 113 42.40 -43.85 -4.38
CA LEU A 113 41.55 -43.40 -3.26
C LEU A 113 42.26 -43.45 -1.91
N ILE A 114 43.06 -44.50 -1.65
CA ILE A 114 43.89 -44.61 -0.45
C ILE A 114 44.98 -43.52 -0.44
N LEU A 115 45.53 -43.16 -1.60
CA LEU A 115 46.53 -42.08 -1.73
C LEU A 115 45.89 -40.70 -1.49
N ILE A 116 44.68 -40.46 -2.01
CA ILE A 116 43.91 -39.22 -1.78
C ILE A 116 43.50 -39.09 -0.30
N LEU A 117 43.08 -40.18 0.34
CA LEU A 117 42.72 -40.20 1.77
C LEU A 117 43.95 -40.16 2.69
N GLY A 118 45.07 -40.74 2.26
CA GLY A 118 46.36 -40.70 2.95
C GLY A 118 47.00 -39.31 2.92
N VAL A 119 46.93 -38.61 1.79
CA VAL A 119 47.35 -37.20 1.68
C VAL A 119 46.45 -36.30 2.52
N SER A 120 45.14 -36.55 2.57
CA SER A 120 44.19 -35.82 3.44
C SER A 120 44.51 -35.97 4.94
N SER A 121 45.18 -37.04 5.34
CA SER A 121 45.61 -37.26 6.74
C SER A 121 46.95 -36.60 7.07
N CYS A 122 47.77 -36.26 6.07
CA CYS A 122 49.03 -35.54 6.27
C CYS A 122 48.86 -34.00 6.32
N VAL A 123 47.71 -33.46 5.85
CA VAL A 123 47.43 -32.01 5.94
C VAL A 123 46.81 -31.60 7.28
N ARG A 124 46.42 -32.55 8.14
CA ARG A 124 45.91 -32.30 9.51
C ARG A 124 46.97 -32.47 10.61
N GLY A 125 48.20 -32.85 10.27
CA GLY A 125 49.27 -33.16 11.23
C GLY A 125 50.36 -32.09 11.38
N CYS A 126 50.36 -31.03 10.57
CA CYS A 126 51.45 -30.03 10.54
C CYS A 126 50.98 -28.60 10.85
N THR A 127 50.16 -28.42 11.90
CA THR A 127 50.05 -27.13 12.57
C THR A 127 49.77 -27.32 14.06
N ALA A 128 50.62 -28.11 14.73
CA ALA A 128 50.63 -28.22 16.18
C ALA A 128 52.00 -27.75 16.72
N LYS A 129 52.14 -26.44 16.92
CA LYS A 129 52.91 -25.81 18.03
C LYS A 129 52.93 -24.28 17.93
N GLN A 130 51.90 -23.66 18.52
CA GLN A 130 51.96 -22.42 19.30
C GLN A 130 50.64 -22.38 20.07
N ALA A 131 50.55 -23.09 21.19
CA ALA A 131 50.84 -22.58 22.53
C ALA A 131 49.77 -21.60 23.05
N ALA A 132 48.96 -22.16 23.97
CA ALA A 132 48.26 -21.50 25.07
C ALA A 132 47.14 -20.51 24.75
N THR A 133 45.89 -20.96 24.86
CA THR A 133 44.96 -20.69 26.00
C THR A 133 43.70 -21.56 25.82
N GLY A 134 43.06 -21.94 26.93
CA GLY A 134 42.06 -23.02 26.98
C GLY A 134 40.87 -22.91 26.04
N ASN A 135 40.52 -24.02 25.39
CA ASN A 135 39.22 -24.23 24.77
C ASN A 135 38.24 -24.71 25.85
N ASP A 136 37.55 -23.76 26.48
CA ASP A 136 36.11 -23.95 26.68
C ASP A 136 35.46 -23.71 25.32
N ASP A 137 34.99 -24.77 24.65
CA ASP A 137 34.16 -24.66 23.45
C ASP A 137 32.74 -24.16 23.82
N GLN A 138 32.64 -23.04 24.54
CA GLN A 138 31.48 -22.18 24.46
C GLN A 138 31.74 -21.25 23.28
N ALA A 139 31.01 -21.44 22.19
CA ALA A 139 30.95 -20.44 21.13
C ALA A 139 30.72 -19.09 21.80
N SER A 140 31.72 -18.20 21.76
CA SER A 140 31.51 -16.85 22.27
C SER A 140 30.31 -16.30 21.50
N THR A 141 29.28 -15.87 22.22
CA THR A 141 28.12 -15.22 21.63
C THR A 141 28.30 -13.72 21.80
N ASN A 142 27.73 -12.94 20.90
CA ASN A 142 27.68 -11.50 21.10
C ASN A 142 26.91 -11.18 22.40
N GLN A 143 27.46 -10.29 23.21
CA GLN A 143 26.95 -10.00 24.57
C GLN A 143 25.63 -9.20 24.59
N TRP A 144 25.23 -8.60 23.46
CA TRP A 144 23.98 -7.86 23.33
C TRP A 144 22.89 -8.70 22.66
N ASP A 145 23.24 -9.52 21.66
CA ASP A 145 22.31 -10.43 20.99
C ASP A 145 23.06 -11.63 20.42
N ALA A 146 22.79 -12.83 20.93
CA ALA A 146 23.49 -14.05 20.55
C ALA A 146 23.34 -14.43 19.06
N ARG A 147 22.34 -13.90 18.36
CA ARG A 147 22.13 -14.12 16.91
C ARG A 147 23.08 -13.28 16.06
N VAL A 148 23.66 -12.22 16.62
CA VAL A 148 24.59 -11.32 15.94
C VAL A 148 26.04 -11.78 16.18
N ALA A 149 26.92 -11.57 15.20
CA ALA A 149 28.32 -11.97 15.29
C ALA A 149 29.04 -11.32 16.50
N VAL A 150 29.91 -12.08 17.16
CA VAL A 150 30.67 -11.67 18.36
C VAL A 150 31.44 -10.36 18.17
N GLY A 151 32.01 -10.14 16.99
CA GLY A 151 32.80 -8.96 16.67
C GLY A 151 31.98 -7.72 16.26
N ALA A 152 30.66 -7.80 16.21
CA ALA A 152 29.82 -6.65 15.86
C ALA A 152 29.80 -5.61 17.00
N SER A 153 29.77 -4.34 16.64
CA SER A 153 29.64 -3.24 17.61
C SER A 153 28.24 -3.21 18.23
N GLN A 154 28.11 -2.62 19.42
CA GLN A 154 26.82 -2.40 20.07
C GLN A 154 25.83 -1.66 19.15
N GLU A 155 26.29 -0.64 18.43
CA GLU A 155 25.44 0.11 17.50
C GLU A 155 24.91 -0.78 16.38
N LEU A 156 25.77 -1.61 15.79
CA LEU A 156 25.38 -2.51 14.71
C LEU A 156 24.46 -3.62 15.21
N THR A 157 24.75 -4.20 16.37
CA THR A 157 23.86 -5.17 17.02
C THR A 157 22.50 -4.55 17.31
N GLY A 158 22.45 -3.32 17.84
CA GLY A 158 21.21 -2.59 18.09
C GLY A 158 20.38 -2.32 16.83
N LYS A 159 21.00 -2.26 15.64
CA LYS A 159 20.28 -2.17 14.36
C LYS A 159 19.78 -3.52 13.86
N PHE A 160 20.52 -4.61 14.10
CA PHE A 160 20.13 -5.95 13.67
C PHE A 160 19.06 -6.59 14.55
N SER A 161 19.13 -6.43 15.87
CA SER A 161 18.21 -7.09 16.81
C SER A 161 16.73 -6.83 16.49
N PRO A 162 16.27 -5.59 16.26
CA PRO A 162 14.87 -5.34 15.92
C PRO A 162 14.45 -5.97 14.57
N ALA A 163 15.37 -6.02 13.60
CA ALA A 163 15.10 -6.65 12.31
C ALA A 163 14.98 -8.19 12.42
N LEU A 164 15.80 -8.80 13.27
CA LEU A 164 15.73 -10.23 13.58
C LEU A 164 14.45 -10.57 14.34
N ASP A 165 14.09 -9.77 15.35
CA ASP A 165 12.83 -9.94 16.11
C ASP A 165 11.62 -9.82 15.20
N ARG A 166 11.62 -8.84 14.29
CA ARG A 166 10.57 -8.70 13.28
C ARG A 166 10.49 -9.93 12.37
N GLY A 167 11.63 -10.45 11.92
CA GLY A 167 11.68 -11.66 11.10
C GLY A 167 11.11 -12.89 11.81
N GLU A 168 11.43 -13.06 13.09
CA GLU A 168 10.89 -14.16 13.92
C GLU A 168 9.39 -14.01 14.14
N LYS A 169 8.90 -12.80 14.44
CA LYS A 169 7.46 -12.52 14.57
C LYS A 169 6.73 -12.77 13.26
N LEU A 170 7.27 -12.32 12.12
CA LEU A 170 6.69 -12.61 10.80
C LEU A 170 6.62 -14.11 10.50
N ALA A 171 7.65 -14.87 10.85
CA ALA A 171 7.63 -16.33 10.70
C ALA A 171 6.56 -16.97 11.60
N ALA A 172 6.37 -16.46 12.82
CA ALA A 172 5.32 -16.92 13.72
C ALA A 172 3.92 -16.60 13.19
N ILE A 173 3.69 -15.36 12.72
CA ILE A 173 2.45 -14.91 12.08
C ILE A 173 2.14 -15.80 10.87
N ALA A 174 3.11 -16.07 10.02
CA ALA A 174 2.94 -16.94 8.85
C ALA A 174 2.54 -18.37 9.23
N LYS A 175 3.07 -18.90 10.35
CA LYS A 175 2.75 -20.25 10.84
C LYS A 175 1.32 -20.37 11.38
N SER A 176 0.77 -19.27 11.90
CA SER A 176 -0.60 -19.22 12.45
C SER A 176 -1.54 -18.36 11.61
N ALA A 177 -1.24 -18.15 10.32
CA ALA A 177 -2.00 -17.25 9.45
C ALA A 177 -3.47 -17.65 9.31
N ASP A 178 -3.77 -18.94 9.47
CA ASP A 178 -5.12 -19.52 9.43
C ASP A 178 -5.93 -19.28 10.73
N GLN A 179 -5.31 -18.76 11.78
CA GLN A 179 -5.96 -18.49 13.06
C GLN A 179 -6.53 -17.08 13.15
N TYR A 180 -6.18 -16.20 12.22
CA TYR A 180 -6.75 -14.85 12.15
C TYR A 180 -8.14 -14.89 11.51
N PRO A 181 -9.14 -14.21 12.09
CA PRO A 181 -10.51 -14.22 11.55
C PRO A 181 -10.62 -13.49 10.20
N ASP A 182 -9.68 -12.60 9.90
CA ASP A 182 -9.59 -11.86 8.65
C ASP A 182 -8.16 -11.99 8.08
N PRO A 183 -7.99 -12.51 6.84
CA PRO A 183 -6.67 -12.67 6.22
C PRO A 183 -5.93 -11.34 6.00
N ARG A 184 -6.63 -10.20 6.05
CA ARG A 184 -6.00 -8.88 5.95
C ARG A 184 -5.17 -8.53 7.19
N ILE A 185 -5.43 -9.15 8.35
CA ILE A 185 -4.65 -8.93 9.57
C ILE A 185 -3.21 -9.45 9.41
N PRO A 186 -2.95 -10.71 9.04
CA PRO A 186 -1.58 -11.15 8.76
C PRO A 186 -0.98 -10.47 7.53
N GLU A 187 -1.78 -10.08 6.54
CA GLU A 187 -1.30 -9.32 5.37
C GLU A 187 -0.76 -7.93 5.76
N LEU A 188 -1.37 -7.27 6.75
CA LEU A 188 -0.90 -5.99 7.28
C LEU A 188 0.57 -6.08 7.72
N ALA A 189 0.98 -7.17 8.39
CA ALA A 189 2.38 -7.34 8.80
C ALA A 189 3.35 -7.49 7.61
N VAL A 190 2.87 -7.99 6.47
CA VAL A 190 3.66 -8.13 5.24
C VAL A 190 3.81 -6.77 4.56
N ASN A 191 2.74 -6.00 4.50
CA ASN A 191 2.71 -4.71 3.82
C ASN A 191 3.38 -3.59 4.64
N GLU A 192 3.18 -3.62 5.97
CA GLU A 192 3.63 -2.58 6.89
C GLU A 192 4.57 -3.17 7.96
N PRO A 193 5.90 -3.07 7.78
CA PRO A 193 6.86 -3.65 8.71
C PRO A 193 6.78 -3.11 10.14
N GLU A 194 6.22 -1.92 10.33
CA GLU A 194 5.99 -1.29 11.63
C GLU A 194 4.76 -1.87 12.35
N ALA A 195 3.86 -2.55 11.63
CA ALA A 195 2.67 -3.19 12.18
C ALA A 195 2.91 -4.63 12.65
N VAL A 196 4.11 -5.21 12.45
CA VAL A 196 4.42 -6.60 12.82
C VAL A 196 4.18 -6.87 14.30
N ASP A 197 4.51 -5.92 15.18
CA ASP A 197 4.31 -6.06 16.61
C ASP A 197 2.82 -6.04 16.98
N PHE A 198 2.04 -5.21 16.30
CA PHE A 198 0.59 -5.15 16.43
C PHE A 198 -0.04 -6.49 16.02
N VAL A 199 0.29 -6.99 14.82
CA VAL A 199 -0.26 -8.26 14.31
C VAL A 199 0.16 -9.43 15.20
N SER A 200 1.42 -9.47 15.65
CA SER A 200 1.91 -10.54 16.52
C SER A 200 1.23 -10.59 17.89
N ALA A 201 0.72 -9.45 18.39
CA ALA A 201 0.06 -9.36 19.69
C ALA A 201 -1.45 -9.60 19.61
N TYR A 202 -2.03 -9.66 18.40
CA TYR A 202 -3.47 -9.76 18.14
C TYR A 202 -4.20 -10.76 19.03
N ALA A 203 -3.72 -12.02 19.09
CA ALA A 203 -4.39 -13.10 19.83
C ALA A 203 -4.51 -12.85 21.35
N THR A 204 -3.69 -11.95 21.89
CA THR A 204 -3.63 -11.61 23.32
C THR A 204 -4.07 -10.19 23.64
N ALA A 205 -4.37 -9.39 22.62
CA ALA A 205 -4.70 -7.98 22.78
C ALA A 205 -6.09 -7.78 23.38
N GLU A 206 -6.28 -6.69 24.12
CA GLU A 206 -7.62 -6.24 24.51
C GLU A 206 -8.23 -5.42 23.38
N HIS A 207 -9.45 -5.78 22.95
CA HIS A 207 -10.19 -5.06 21.91
C HIS A 207 -10.94 -3.87 22.48
N LYS A 208 -10.24 -3.03 23.25
CA LYS A 208 -10.82 -1.86 23.93
C LYS A 208 -10.05 -0.60 23.57
N PRO A 209 -10.77 0.51 23.30
CA PRO A 209 -10.11 1.77 23.03
C PRO A 209 -9.51 2.37 24.29
N THR A 210 -8.43 3.13 24.09
CA THR A 210 -7.85 4.01 25.11
C THR A 210 -7.75 5.44 24.57
N ASP A 211 -7.61 6.41 25.47
CA ASP A 211 -7.45 7.81 25.10
C ASP A 211 -6.18 8.06 24.26
N TYR A 212 -6.18 9.14 23.48
CA TYR A 212 -4.99 9.55 22.73
C TYR A 212 -3.82 9.90 23.66
N GLY A 213 -4.09 10.53 24.81
CA GLY A 213 -3.10 10.74 25.87
C GLY A 213 -1.99 11.75 25.56
N GLN A 214 -2.08 12.46 24.44
CA GLN A 214 -1.16 13.53 24.06
C GLN A 214 -1.93 14.82 23.71
N PRO A 215 -1.36 16.00 23.94
CA PRO A 215 -1.93 17.25 23.44
C PRO A 215 -1.76 17.35 21.92
N ASN A 216 -2.58 18.19 21.27
CA ASN A 216 -2.39 18.57 19.88
C ASN A 216 -2.63 20.06 19.70
N ASP A 217 -1.81 20.72 18.90
CA ASP A 217 -1.98 22.14 18.60
C ASP A 217 -2.89 22.33 17.37
N LYS A 218 -3.76 23.34 17.42
CA LYS A 218 -4.56 23.73 16.25
C LYS A 218 -3.64 24.10 15.08
N GLY A 219 -3.89 23.51 13.91
CA GLY A 219 -3.06 23.61 12.72
C GLY A 219 -1.99 22.53 12.59
N SER A 220 -1.75 21.75 13.65
CA SER A 220 -0.90 20.56 13.63
C SER A 220 -1.77 19.33 13.41
N PHE A 221 -1.62 18.69 12.25
CA PHE A 221 -2.34 17.46 11.94
C PHE A 221 -1.46 16.29 12.35
N PRO A 222 -1.82 15.49 13.38
CA PRO A 222 -1.03 14.34 13.76
C PRO A 222 -1.06 13.28 12.64
N LEU A 223 0.02 12.51 12.50
CA LEU A 223 0.01 11.28 11.71
C LEU A 223 -0.38 10.13 12.64
N LEU A 224 -1.54 9.53 12.38
CA LEU A 224 -2.10 8.41 13.14
C LEU A 224 -2.24 7.21 12.20
N TYR A 225 -1.95 6.03 12.72
CA TYR A 225 -2.09 4.78 11.97
C TYR A 225 -3.27 3.96 12.49
N ASP A 226 -3.85 3.17 11.59
CA ASP A 226 -4.94 2.26 11.91
C ASP A 226 -4.51 1.20 12.93
N TRP A 227 -3.25 0.75 12.88
CA TRP A 227 -2.67 -0.27 13.76
C TRP A 227 -2.06 0.25 15.07
N ASP A 228 -2.43 1.45 15.49
CA ASP A 228 -2.03 1.95 16.81
C ASP A 228 -2.74 1.15 17.92
N VAL A 229 -1.99 0.61 18.88
CA VAL A 229 -2.53 -0.27 19.93
C VAL A 229 -3.64 0.38 20.78
N ARG A 230 -3.76 1.71 20.78
CA ARG A 230 -4.80 2.45 21.50
C ARG A 230 -6.20 2.27 20.90
N TRP A 231 -6.31 1.87 19.64
CA TRP A 231 -7.61 1.67 18.95
C TRP A 231 -7.61 0.56 17.91
N GLY A 232 -6.45 0.16 17.38
CA GLY A 232 -6.33 -0.73 16.23
C GLY A 232 -6.93 -2.11 16.42
N TYR A 233 -7.04 -2.60 17.66
CA TYR A 233 -7.69 -3.89 17.96
C TYR A 233 -9.21 -3.78 18.12
N VAL A 234 -9.79 -2.58 18.16
CA VAL A 234 -11.24 -2.41 18.30
C VAL A 234 -11.92 -2.98 17.06
N ASP A 235 -12.97 -3.77 17.28
CA ASP A 235 -13.76 -4.33 16.18
C ASP A 235 -14.57 -3.22 15.48
N TYR A 236 -14.44 -3.14 14.16
CA TYR A 236 -15.08 -2.15 13.31
C TYR A 236 -15.29 -2.66 11.88
N ALA A 237 -16.48 -2.44 11.31
CA ALA A 237 -16.78 -2.72 9.90
C ALA A 237 -16.36 -4.14 9.44
N GLY A 238 -16.62 -5.16 10.25
CA GLY A 238 -16.37 -6.57 9.92
C GLY A 238 -14.94 -7.07 10.16
N SER A 239 -14.04 -6.24 10.72
CA SER A 239 -12.70 -6.64 11.14
C SER A 239 -12.24 -5.81 12.34
N VAL A 240 -10.94 -5.74 12.61
CA VAL A 240 -10.38 -4.75 13.55
C VAL A 240 -10.00 -3.45 12.85
N MET A 241 -9.99 -2.34 13.58
CA MET A 241 -9.63 -1.02 13.06
C MET A 241 -8.27 -0.99 12.36
N GLY A 242 -7.31 -1.82 12.76
CA GLY A 242 -6.03 -1.97 12.07
C GLY A 242 -6.14 -2.33 10.58
N VAL A 243 -7.30 -2.82 10.16
CA VAL A 243 -7.60 -3.22 8.77
C VAL A 243 -8.66 -2.32 8.13
N THR A 244 -9.67 -1.88 8.89
CA THR A 244 -10.87 -1.21 8.36
C THR A 244 -11.04 0.23 8.85
N GLY A 245 -10.10 0.74 9.66
CA GLY A 245 -10.19 1.99 10.41
C GLY A 245 -9.85 3.27 9.65
N SER A 246 -9.39 3.17 8.40
CA SER A 246 -8.82 4.31 7.65
C SER A 246 -9.70 5.56 7.61
N GLY A 247 -11.02 5.40 7.53
CA GLY A 247 -11.99 6.50 7.58
C GLY A 247 -12.00 7.22 8.93
N PRO A 248 -12.38 6.55 10.03
CA PRO A 248 -12.31 7.10 11.38
C PRO A 248 -10.94 7.69 11.75
N THR A 249 -9.85 7.05 11.35
CA THR A 249 -8.49 7.55 11.62
C THR A 249 -8.19 8.83 10.85
N SER A 250 -8.55 8.89 9.56
CA SER A 250 -8.41 10.11 8.75
C SER A 250 -9.23 11.28 9.30
N LEU A 251 -10.45 11.00 9.76
CA LEU A 251 -11.30 11.99 10.41
C LEU A 251 -10.72 12.47 11.74
N ALA A 252 -10.16 11.58 12.56
CA ALA A 252 -9.50 11.95 13.81
C ALA A 252 -8.32 12.88 13.56
N MET A 253 -7.46 12.58 12.58
CA MET A 253 -6.35 13.45 12.19
C MET A 253 -6.85 14.84 11.77
N ALA A 254 -7.90 14.91 10.95
CA ALA A 254 -8.50 16.16 10.51
C ALA A 254 -9.09 16.95 11.69
N TYR A 255 -9.88 16.31 12.54
CA TYR A 255 -10.51 16.93 13.71
C TYR A 255 -9.46 17.49 14.68
N MET A 256 -8.45 16.69 15.02
CA MET A 256 -7.37 17.11 15.90
C MET A 256 -6.63 18.32 15.34
N GLY A 257 -6.27 18.32 14.06
CA GLY A 257 -5.59 19.46 13.45
C GLY A 257 -6.45 20.69 13.27
N LEU A 258 -7.74 20.55 12.92
CA LEU A 258 -8.64 21.69 12.73
C LEU A 258 -9.01 22.38 14.05
N THR A 259 -9.06 21.62 15.15
CA THR A 259 -9.59 22.13 16.43
C THR A 259 -8.55 22.25 17.54
N GLY A 260 -7.47 21.48 17.49
CA GLY A 260 -6.53 21.28 18.60
C GLY A 260 -7.06 20.36 19.71
N LYS A 261 -8.24 19.75 19.54
CA LYS A 261 -8.83 18.86 20.55
C LYS A 261 -8.43 17.42 20.30
N THR A 262 -8.23 16.65 21.38
CA THR A 262 -7.87 15.23 21.34
C THR A 262 -8.85 14.35 22.11
N ASP A 263 -10.06 14.87 22.36
CA ASP A 263 -11.15 14.23 23.10
C ASP A 263 -11.91 13.14 22.32
N LYS A 264 -11.72 13.07 21.00
CA LYS A 264 -12.22 11.98 20.16
C LYS A 264 -11.05 11.26 19.47
N THR A 265 -10.93 9.96 19.73
CA THR A 265 -9.97 9.07 19.09
C THR A 265 -10.55 8.45 17.81
N PRO A 266 -9.74 7.81 16.96
CA PRO A 266 -10.26 7.01 15.85
C PRO A 266 -11.35 6.01 16.27
N ALA A 267 -11.19 5.35 17.42
CA ALA A 267 -12.21 4.41 17.92
C ALA A 267 -13.53 5.10 18.30
N ALA A 268 -13.50 6.35 18.78
CA ALA A 268 -14.73 7.09 19.04
C ALA A 268 -15.49 7.37 17.73
N PHE A 269 -14.79 7.79 16.68
CA PHE A 269 -15.39 7.97 15.36
C PHE A 269 -15.85 6.66 14.71
N ALA A 270 -15.15 5.56 14.96
CA ALA A 270 -15.56 4.24 14.51
C ALA A 270 -16.86 3.79 15.20
N ALA A 271 -17.02 4.07 16.49
CA ALA A 271 -18.25 3.82 17.22
C ALA A 271 -19.42 4.67 16.69
N ASP A 272 -19.19 5.96 16.43
CA ASP A 272 -20.18 6.85 15.83
C ASP A 272 -20.59 6.34 14.42
N ALA A 273 -19.61 5.94 13.61
CA ALA A 273 -19.86 5.35 12.29
C ALA A 273 -20.69 4.05 12.37
N GLN A 274 -20.40 3.17 13.33
CA GLN A 274 -21.13 1.94 13.53
C GLN A 274 -22.58 2.21 13.97
N ASP A 275 -22.81 3.14 14.90
CA ASP A 275 -24.14 3.54 15.38
C ASP A 275 -25.02 4.11 14.26
N LYS A 276 -24.41 4.85 13.32
CA LYS A 276 -25.12 5.46 12.19
C LYS A 276 -25.18 4.59 10.93
N GLY A 277 -24.55 3.42 10.94
CA GLY A 277 -24.51 2.53 9.77
C GLY A 277 -23.59 3.00 8.65
N TYR A 278 -22.58 3.80 8.98
CA TYR A 278 -21.52 4.25 8.05
C TYR A 278 -20.31 3.31 8.02
N GLY A 279 -20.25 2.32 8.91
CA GLY A 279 -19.37 1.15 8.76
C GLY A 279 -20.17 -0.03 8.22
N THR A 280 -19.75 -0.61 7.10
CA THR A 280 -20.43 -1.79 6.53
C THR A 280 -19.61 -3.05 6.75
N THR A 281 -20.27 -4.17 7.07
CA THR A 281 -19.61 -5.48 7.18
C THR A 281 -19.49 -6.20 5.84
N ASP A 282 -20.37 -5.86 4.89
CA ASP A 282 -20.45 -6.51 3.57
C ASP A 282 -19.38 -5.98 2.61
N ASP A 283 -18.99 -4.71 2.77
CA ASP A 283 -17.88 -4.06 2.10
C ASP A 283 -17.07 -3.29 3.15
N ALA A 284 -16.27 -4.05 3.91
CA ALA A 284 -15.54 -3.68 5.13
C ALA A 284 -14.76 -2.35 5.02
N SER A 285 -15.50 -1.24 5.11
CA SER A 285 -15.06 0.10 4.79
C SER A 285 -16.02 1.12 5.41
N THR A 286 -15.53 2.34 5.53
CA THR A 286 -16.30 3.50 6.00
C THR A 286 -16.91 4.23 4.82
N THR A 287 -18.20 4.55 4.88
CA THR A 287 -18.84 5.43 3.88
C THR A 287 -18.49 6.89 4.16
N GLY A 288 -18.36 7.70 3.11
CA GLY A 288 -18.03 9.11 3.27
C GLY A 288 -19.13 9.96 3.94
N ASP A 289 -20.33 9.39 4.14
CA ASP A 289 -21.40 10.03 4.91
C ASP A 289 -20.98 10.30 6.36
N LEU A 290 -20.07 9.48 6.92
CA LEU A 290 -19.46 9.72 8.23
C LEU A 290 -18.88 11.14 8.33
N PHE A 291 -18.11 11.56 7.32
CA PHE A 291 -17.41 12.84 7.37
C PHE A 291 -18.38 14.02 7.37
N THR A 292 -19.47 13.92 6.62
CA THR A 292 -20.49 14.98 6.57
C THR A 292 -21.29 15.04 7.87
N TYR A 293 -21.63 13.87 8.42
CA TYR A 293 -22.32 13.75 9.70
C TYR A 293 -21.48 14.33 10.84
N GLU A 294 -20.25 13.83 11.01
CA GLU A 294 -19.36 14.24 12.10
C GLU A 294 -18.95 15.70 11.98
N ALA A 295 -18.66 16.21 10.78
CA ALA A 295 -18.38 17.63 10.62
C ALA A 295 -19.55 18.50 11.14
N THR A 296 -20.79 18.10 10.89
CA THR A 296 -21.97 18.79 11.42
C THR A 296 -22.02 18.72 12.95
N GLN A 297 -21.79 17.55 13.56
CA GLN A 297 -21.80 17.40 15.01
C GLN A 297 -20.70 18.21 15.70
N LEU A 298 -19.55 18.33 15.04
CA LEU A 298 -18.36 19.00 15.55
C LEU A 298 -18.30 20.50 15.24
N GLY A 299 -19.28 21.02 14.47
CA GLY A 299 -19.31 22.42 14.04
C GLY A 299 -18.25 22.77 12.99
N LEU A 300 -17.78 21.78 12.22
CA LEU A 300 -16.83 21.95 11.12
C LEU A 300 -17.58 22.17 9.79
N GLY A 301 -16.94 22.88 8.86
CA GLY A 301 -17.38 22.90 7.47
C GLY A 301 -17.04 21.58 6.79
N CYS A 302 -17.96 21.05 5.98
CA CYS A 302 -17.71 19.89 5.12
C CYS A 302 -18.32 20.09 3.73
N LYS A 303 -17.56 19.77 2.69
CA LYS A 303 -18.05 19.71 1.31
C LYS A 303 -17.55 18.46 0.61
N ALA A 304 -18.49 17.65 0.12
CA ALA A 304 -18.19 16.45 -0.65
C ALA A 304 -18.00 16.78 -2.14
N TYR A 305 -17.06 16.08 -2.77
CA TYR A 305 -16.77 16.13 -4.19
C TYR A 305 -16.71 14.70 -4.74
N THR A 306 -17.68 14.34 -5.59
CA THR A 306 -17.80 13.00 -6.18
C THR A 306 -17.05 12.85 -7.51
N SER A 307 -16.48 13.94 -8.01
CA SER A 307 -15.68 13.99 -9.25
C SER A 307 -14.33 14.62 -8.92
N PRO A 308 -13.40 13.87 -8.33
CA PRO A 308 -12.08 14.40 -7.94
C PRO A 308 -11.30 14.84 -9.18
N SER A 309 -10.66 16.01 -9.09
CA SER A 309 -9.71 16.52 -10.08
C SER A 309 -8.54 17.19 -9.38
N ALA A 310 -7.43 17.38 -10.10
CA ALA A 310 -6.28 18.10 -9.57
C ALA A 310 -6.69 19.53 -9.20
N GLU A 311 -7.43 20.24 -10.07
CA GLU A 311 -7.90 21.61 -9.79
C GLU A 311 -8.77 21.65 -8.53
N THR A 312 -9.67 20.68 -8.36
CA THR A 312 -10.54 20.61 -7.18
C THR A 312 -9.72 20.46 -5.89
N LEU A 313 -8.70 19.60 -5.89
CA LEU A 313 -7.83 19.42 -4.73
C LEU A 313 -6.98 20.66 -4.46
N GLU A 314 -6.48 21.34 -5.50
CA GLU A 314 -5.78 22.62 -5.35
C GLU A 314 -6.67 23.70 -4.76
N ASP A 315 -7.91 23.81 -5.24
CA ASP A 315 -8.90 24.77 -4.73
C ASP A 315 -9.18 24.54 -3.26
N ILE A 316 -9.36 23.28 -2.83
CA ILE A 316 -9.55 22.93 -1.41
C ILE A 316 -8.34 23.39 -0.59
N LEU A 317 -7.13 23.03 -1.01
CA LEU A 317 -5.90 23.32 -0.26
C LEU A 317 -5.49 24.81 -0.31
N SER A 318 -6.08 25.60 -1.21
CA SER A 318 -5.89 27.06 -1.25
C SER A 318 -6.63 27.78 -0.12
N VAL A 319 -7.67 27.15 0.43
CA VAL A 319 -8.43 27.70 1.57
C VAL A 319 -7.61 27.50 2.84
N LYS A 320 -7.27 28.61 3.51
CA LYS A 320 -6.43 28.58 4.71
C LYS A 320 -7.06 27.69 5.79
N GLY A 321 -6.33 26.65 6.19
CA GLY A 321 -6.75 25.73 7.24
C GLY A 321 -7.79 24.70 6.79
N ALA A 322 -8.05 24.56 5.49
CA ALA A 322 -8.83 23.45 4.96
C ALA A 322 -7.93 22.24 4.66
N VAL A 323 -8.49 21.05 4.81
CA VAL A 323 -7.87 19.76 4.49
C VAL A 323 -8.84 18.91 3.66
N ALA A 324 -8.33 17.87 3.01
CA ALA A 324 -9.17 16.94 2.25
C ALA A 324 -8.99 15.51 2.74
N ILE A 325 -10.05 14.89 3.21
CA ILE A 325 -10.10 13.43 3.29
C ILE A 325 -10.36 12.89 1.88
N VAL A 326 -9.53 11.97 1.42
CA VAL A 326 -9.53 11.44 0.05
C VAL A 326 -9.77 9.94 0.06
N GLY A 327 -10.70 9.47 -0.77
CA GLY A 327 -10.96 8.04 -0.96
C GLY A 327 -10.04 7.50 -2.03
N LEU A 328 -9.01 6.76 -1.64
CA LEU A 328 -7.97 6.25 -2.53
C LEU A 328 -8.37 4.89 -3.12
N LYS A 329 -8.04 4.68 -4.39
CA LYS A 329 -8.29 3.42 -5.11
C LYS A 329 -7.29 2.35 -4.68
N ALA A 330 -7.75 1.11 -4.67
CA ALA A 330 -6.87 -0.05 -4.62
C ALA A 330 -5.80 0.03 -5.73
N GLY A 331 -4.55 -0.30 -5.39
CA GLY A 331 -3.40 -0.30 -6.29
C GLY A 331 -2.66 1.03 -6.38
N PHE A 332 -3.03 2.04 -5.59
CA PHE A 332 -2.28 3.31 -5.51
C PHE A 332 -0.99 3.16 -4.68
N ASP A 333 -1.15 2.90 -3.38
CA ASP A 333 -0.09 2.69 -2.37
C ASP A 333 -0.30 1.37 -1.61
N GLY A 334 -1.51 0.83 -1.60
CA GLY A 334 -1.84 -0.48 -1.05
C GLY A 334 -2.82 -1.30 -1.91
N PRO A 335 -3.04 -2.59 -1.58
CA PRO A 335 -3.94 -3.46 -2.34
C PRO A 335 -5.42 -3.16 -2.13
N TYR A 336 -5.77 -2.34 -1.14
CA TYR A 336 -7.15 -2.03 -0.76
C TYR A 336 -7.50 -0.56 -1.01
N ALA A 337 -8.76 -0.32 -1.39
CA ALA A 337 -9.30 1.03 -1.36
C ALA A 337 -9.47 1.46 0.10
N HIS A 338 -9.10 2.70 0.42
CA HIS A 338 -9.08 3.19 1.80
C HIS A 338 -9.18 4.73 1.82
N TRP A 339 -9.25 5.30 3.02
CA TRP A 339 -9.28 6.76 3.22
C TRP A 339 -7.94 7.26 3.74
N ALA A 340 -7.51 8.42 3.25
CA ALA A 340 -6.35 9.13 3.75
C ALA A 340 -6.64 10.63 3.87
N LEU A 341 -5.74 11.36 4.54
CA LEU A 341 -5.87 12.81 4.75
C LEU A 341 -4.79 13.57 3.97
N VAL A 342 -5.19 14.45 3.07
CA VAL A 342 -4.28 15.45 2.47
C VAL A 342 -4.28 16.70 3.34
N VAL A 343 -3.13 17.01 3.93
CA VAL A 343 -2.99 18.00 5.00
C VAL A 343 -2.66 19.40 4.46
N ARG A 344 -1.78 19.48 3.47
CA ARG A 344 -1.32 20.76 2.91
C ARG A 344 -0.69 20.57 1.54
N LYS A 345 -0.60 21.67 0.79
CA LYS A 345 0.34 21.85 -0.32
C LYS A 345 1.68 22.32 0.24
N ASN A 346 2.76 21.69 -0.21
CA ASN A 346 4.14 22.03 0.13
C ASN A 346 4.66 23.14 -0.81
N ASP A 347 5.78 23.77 -0.44
CA ASP A 347 6.37 24.89 -1.20
C ASP A 347 6.82 24.49 -2.62
N ASP A 348 7.16 23.22 -2.83
CA ASP A 348 7.53 22.66 -4.13
C ASP A 348 6.32 22.27 -5.00
N GLY A 349 5.11 22.50 -4.51
CA GLY A 349 3.85 22.18 -5.18
C GLY A 349 3.37 20.74 -4.98
N SER A 350 4.12 19.90 -4.29
CA SER A 350 3.65 18.57 -3.83
C SER A 350 2.63 18.72 -2.68
N VAL A 351 2.05 17.61 -2.25
CA VAL A 351 1.14 17.56 -1.10
C VAL A 351 1.65 16.58 -0.05
N THR A 352 1.38 16.91 1.21
CA THR A 352 1.59 16.00 2.34
C THR A 352 0.35 15.13 2.52
N LEU A 353 0.52 13.82 2.38
CA LEU A 353 -0.50 12.81 2.61
C LEU A 353 -0.24 12.15 3.98
N HIS A 354 -1.25 12.10 4.83
CA HIS A 354 -1.27 11.25 6.03
C HIS A 354 -2.18 10.07 5.72
N ASP A 355 -1.57 8.96 5.33
CA ASP A 355 -2.25 7.71 5.05
C ASP A 355 -2.17 6.81 6.30
N PRO A 356 -3.32 6.54 6.97
CA PRO A 356 -3.34 5.72 8.16
C PRO A 356 -3.07 4.24 7.89
N THR A 357 -3.05 3.82 6.63
CA THR A 357 -2.82 2.45 6.18
C THR A 357 -1.39 2.21 5.70
N SER A 358 -0.60 3.26 5.47
CA SER A 358 0.79 3.10 5.02
C SER A 358 1.76 4.15 5.57
N ALA A 359 2.79 3.66 6.28
CA ALA A 359 3.90 4.48 6.74
C ALA A 359 4.76 4.97 5.57
N ALA A 360 4.93 4.13 4.54
CA ALA A 360 5.69 4.47 3.34
C ALA A 360 5.01 5.58 2.53
N ALA A 361 3.68 5.50 2.35
CA ALA A 361 2.92 6.55 1.65
C ALA A 361 2.93 7.88 2.42
N SER A 362 2.83 7.82 3.74
CA SER A 362 2.89 8.98 4.63
C SER A 362 4.28 9.64 4.70
N GLY A 363 5.33 8.85 4.52
CA GLY A 363 6.71 9.34 4.43
C GLY A 363 7.06 9.97 3.08
N HIS A 364 6.15 9.95 2.11
CA HIS A 364 6.35 10.46 0.76
C HIS A 364 5.52 11.74 0.50
N SER A 365 6.09 12.67 -0.26
CA SER A 365 5.34 13.83 -0.77
C SER A 365 4.86 13.54 -2.18
N TRP A 366 3.58 13.80 -2.45
CA TRP A 366 2.92 13.38 -3.68
C TRP A 366 2.63 14.56 -4.59
N SER A 367 2.61 14.35 -5.92
CA SER A 367 2.02 15.38 -6.80
C SER A 367 0.50 15.42 -6.61
N VAL A 368 -0.10 16.61 -6.64
CA VAL A 368 -1.56 16.79 -6.57
C VAL A 368 -2.27 15.91 -7.61
N GLY A 369 -1.77 15.91 -8.85
CA GLY A 369 -2.35 15.14 -9.95
C GLY A 369 -2.31 13.64 -9.71
N THR A 370 -1.26 13.13 -9.07
CA THR A 370 -1.15 11.71 -8.70
C THR A 370 -2.23 11.31 -7.70
N VAL A 371 -2.41 12.08 -6.62
CA VAL A 371 -3.45 11.80 -5.61
C VAL A 371 -4.83 11.89 -6.25
N ALA A 372 -5.09 12.95 -7.04
CA ALA A 372 -6.39 13.14 -7.68
C ALA A 372 -6.75 12.04 -8.69
N ALA A 373 -5.79 11.59 -9.50
CA ALA A 373 -6.01 10.51 -10.45
C ALA A 373 -6.34 9.16 -9.76
N ASN A 374 -5.82 8.97 -8.55
CA ASN A 374 -6.03 7.77 -7.73
C ASN A 374 -7.16 7.91 -6.70
N ALA A 375 -7.88 9.02 -6.69
CA ALA A 375 -9.01 9.21 -5.80
C ALA A 375 -10.36 8.91 -6.46
N THR A 376 -11.35 8.53 -5.67
CA THR A 376 -12.76 8.36 -6.05
C THR A 376 -13.64 9.48 -5.53
N SER A 377 -13.25 10.12 -4.42
CA SER A 377 -14.00 11.20 -3.78
C SER A 377 -13.10 12.04 -2.89
N PHE A 378 -13.48 13.30 -2.68
CA PHE A 378 -12.87 14.18 -1.69
C PHE A 378 -13.94 14.72 -0.72
N TYR A 379 -13.56 14.87 0.53
CA TYR A 379 -14.33 15.58 1.56
C TYR A 379 -13.45 16.70 2.11
N ALA A 380 -13.75 17.92 1.69
CA ALA A 380 -13.07 19.11 2.17
C ALA A 380 -13.59 19.47 3.56
N LEU A 381 -12.71 19.57 4.55
CA LEU A 381 -13.03 19.92 5.93
C LEU A 381 -12.36 21.23 6.32
N SER A 382 -13.07 22.09 7.07
CA SER A 382 -12.56 23.37 7.57
C SER A 382 -13.05 23.68 8.97
N GLY A 383 -12.26 24.46 9.73
CA GLY A 383 -12.56 24.82 11.12
C GLY A 383 -13.78 25.72 11.33
N ASP A 384 -14.29 26.35 10.27
CA ASP A 384 -15.50 27.17 10.30
C ASP A 384 -16.60 26.53 9.43
N SER A 385 -17.81 26.44 9.96
CA SER A 385 -19.01 26.12 9.18
C SER A 385 -19.36 27.34 8.31
N THR A 386 -18.75 27.47 7.13
CA THR A 386 -19.29 28.41 6.15
C THR A 386 -20.64 27.86 5.69
N SER A 387 -21.71 28.44 6.22
CA SER A 387 -23.08 28.22 5.77
C SER A 387 -23.18 28.60 4.30
N GLY A 388 -22.92 27.63 3.42
CA GLY A 388 -23.23 27.74 2.00
C GLY A 388 -24.74 27.78 1.83
N SER A 389 -25.31 28.97 1.93
CA SER A 389 -26.68 29.25 1.51
C SER A 389 -26.77 28.90 0.03
N SER A 390 -27.32 27.73 -0.28
CA SER A 390 -27.81 27.42 -1.61
C SER A 390 -29.06 28.26 -1.84
N ASP A 391 -28.89 29.49 -2.34
CA ASP A 391 -29.95 30.16 -3.09
C ASP A 391 -30.18 29.35 -4.36
N ALA A 392 -31.08 28.37 -4.25
CA ALA A 392 -31.77 27.81 -5.39
C ALA A 392 -32.62 28.93 -5.99
N ALA A 393 -32.07 29.60 -6.99
CA ALA A 393 -32.81 30.46 -7.88
C ALA A 393 -34.01 29.66 -8.45
N LYS A 394 -35.20 29.99 -7.97
CA LYS A 394 -36.41 29.88 -8.76
C LYS A 394 -36.39 31.02 -9.76
N ASP A 395 -36.26 30.68 -11.03
CA ASP A 395 -37.06 31.22 -12.13
C ASP A 395 -37.03 30.26 -13.31
#